data_AF-A0AAD1VHU1-F1
#
_entry.id   AF-A0AAD1VHU1-F1
#
_cell.length_a   1.000
_cell.length_b   1.000
_cell.length_c   1.000
_cell.angle_alpha   90.00
_cell.angle_beta   90.00
_cell.angle_gamma   90.00
#
_symmetry.space_group_name_H-M   'P 1'
#
loop_
_entity.id
_entity.type
_entity.pdbx_description
1 polymer ?
#
loop_
_entity_poly.entity_id
_entity_poly.type
_entity_poly.pdbx_seq_one_letter_code
_entity_poly.pdbx_strand_id
1 'polypeptide(L)'
;MSPTYYSHTPYPHYSHTHPYYSHTPSPYHSHIPPITATHTLPPLQPHTPSPHYSHTHTFPITFTHTLPITATHLSPLQPHTPLPLQHTPPLSPLQPHTPLPILQPHTLSPLQPHTPLPITATHTLPILQPHTPSPILQPHTLPTPHYNSRWTQYLDRIQRALTYHSPCDSHNETCYYRVLQQDLAPFSSGISRDLMTNILSRKLGTHYQIISHRLYREEECMFPARCSGVEHFLLQLLPHLPDMELVINVRDYPQVPRWMTPAIPIFSFSKTSDYQDILYPAWTFWEGGPAVWPIYPTGLGRWDLMREQLSLAANLWPWDKKIPKGYFRGSRTSPERDPLILLSRESPELVDAEYTKNQAWRSEKDTLGRPPAKEVPLVDHCEFKYVKI
;
A
#
# COMPACT_ATOMS: atom_id res chain seq x y z
N MET A 1 12.85 55.70 35.99
CA MET A 1 13.52 55.16 37.20
C MET A 1 13.89 53.72 36.91
N SER A 2 15.14 53.36 37.21
CA SER A 2 15.89 52.16 36.81
C SER A 2 15.24 50.81 37.15
N PRO A 3 15.71 49.72 36.53
CA PRO A 3 16.68 48.89 37.25
C PRO A 3 17.88 48.38 36.40
N THR A 4 18.78 47.73 37.11
CA THR A 4 20.23 47.55 36.94
C THR A 4 20.67 46.18 36.35
N TYR A 5 21.63 46.27 35.42
CA TYR A 5 22.85 45.48 35.15
C TYR A 5 23.01 43.95 35.42
N TYR A 6 23.34 43.24 34.32
CA TYR A 6 24.39 42.19 34.03
C TYR A 6 24.45 40.90 34.89
N SER A 7 24.77 39.70 34.37
CA SER A 7 25.83 39.34 33.41
C SER A 7 25.58 38.00 32.67
N HIS A 8 26.12 37.90 31.45
CA HIS A 8 26.16 36.71 30.59
C HIS A 8 27.45 35.91 30.80
N THR A 9 27.36 34.57 30.75
CA THR A 9 28.46 33.62 30.57
C THR A 9 28.30 32.87 29.22
N PRO A 10 29.36 32.68 28.41
CA PRO A 10 29.30 31.93 27.14
C PRO A 10 30.15 30.63 27.09
N TYR A 11 29.91 29.85 26.01
CA TYR A 11 30.69 28.74 25.40
C TYR A 11 30.42 27.28 25.84
N PRO A 12 30.72 26.25 24.98
CA PRO A 12 31.44 26.29 23.69
C PRO A 12 30.80 25.59 22.47
N HIS A 13 31.28 26.05 21.31
CA HIS A 13 31.24 25.40 20.00
C HIS A 13 32.07 24.10 19.98
N TYR A 14 31.54 23.06 19.34
CA TYR A 14 32.31 21.88 18.91
C TYR A 14 32.60 21.97 17.41
N SER A 15 33.88 22.18 17.09
CA SER A 15 34.48 22.02 15.77
C SER A 15 35.14 20.65 15.70
N HIS A 16 34.73 19.80 14.75
CA HIS A 16 35.43 18.56 14.43
C HIS A 16 36.37 18.78 13.25
N THR A 17 37.67 18.81 13.54
CA THR A 17 38.77 18.72 12.58
C THR A 17 39.21 17.26 12.44
N HIS A 18 39.38 16.83 11.20
CA HIS A 18 40.07 15.58 10.83
C HIS A 18 41.58 15.68 11.10
N PRO A 19 42.23 14.58 11.50
CA PRO A 19 43.63 14.35 11.17
C PRO A 19 43.78 13.30 10.07
N TYR A 20 44.47 13.70 9.01
CA TYR A 20 45.15 12.80 8.08
C TYR A 20 46.23 12.01 8.82
N TYR A 21 46.23 10.68 8.70
CA TYR A 21 47.41 9.85 8.90
C TYR A 21 47.60 8.96 7.69
N SER A 22 48.65 9.27 6.93
CA SER A 22 49.28 8.43 5.92
C SER A 22 50.44 7.68 6.57
N HIS A 23 50.48 6.35 6.52
CA HIS A 23 51.73 5.60 6.35
C HIS A 23 51.46 4.19 5.82
N THR A 24 52.27 3.85 4.83
CA THR A 24 52.35 2.67 3.96
C THR A 24 52.72 1.37 4.68
N PRO A 25 52.45 0.19 4.07
CA PRO A 25 52.70 -1.13 4.65
C PRO A 25 54.16 -1.58 4.46
N SER A 26 54.70 -2.34 5.41
CA SER A 26 56.00 -3.02 5.30
C SER A 26 55.81 -4.55 5.28
N PRO A 27 56.60 -5.31 4.50
CA PRO A 27 56.35 -6.72 4.22
C PRO A 27 57.11 -7.64 5.19
N TYR A 28 56.47 -8.73 5.61
CA TYR A 28 57.16 -9.86 6.24
C TYR A 28 57.28 -11.02 5.25
N HIS A 29 58.52 -11.29 4.85
CA HIS A 29 58.97 -12.54 4.24
C HIS A 29 59.20 -13.59 5.33
N SER A 30 58.72 -14.81 5.11
CA SER A 30 59.29 -16.02 5.72
C SER A 30 59.28 -17.15 4.70
N HIS A 31 60.47 -17.51 4.22
CA HIS A 31 60.77 -18.65 3.36
C HIS A 31 61.15 -19.87 4.22
N ILE A 32 60.54 -21.03 3.98
CA ILE A 32 61.13 -22.38 4.17
C ILE A 32 60.60 -23.28 3.03
N PRO A 33 61.43 -24.17 2.43
CA PRO A 33 61.24 -24.67 1.06
C PRO A 33 60.53 -26.03 1.00
N PRO A 34 59.91 -26.40 -0.13
CA PRO A 34 59.55 -27.79 -0.41
C PRO A 34 60.62 -28.49 -1.26
N ILE A 35 60.79 -29.77 -0.93
CA ILE A 35 61.69 -30.75 -1.54
C ILE A 35 61.27 -31.04 -2.99
N THR A 36 62.28 -31.16 -3.84
CA THR A 36 62.28 -31.53 -5.26
C THR A 36 61.89 -33.00 -5.50
N ALA A 37 61.06 -33.25 -6.51
CA ALA A 37 61.29 -34.32 -7.48
C ALA A 37 60.67 -33.95 -8.83
N THR A 38 61.52 -33.88 -9.84
CA THR A 38 61.31 -33.55 -11.25
C THR A 38 60.72 -34.72 -12.03
N HIS A 39 59.87 -34.46 -13.03
CA HIS A 39 60.07 -35.00 -14.38
C HIS A 39 59.43 -34.09 -15.46
N THR A 40 60.28 -33.79 -16.43
CA THR A 40 60.31 -32.99 -17.67
C THR A 40 59.10 -33.07 -18.64
N LEU A 41 58.69 -31.89 -19.16
CA LEU A 41 58.01 -31.58 -20.44
C LEU A 41 59.09 -31.42 -21.58
N PRO A 42 58.85 -31.15 -22.91
CA PRO A 42 57.79 -30.29 -23.50
C PRO A 42 57.41 -30.59 -25.02
N PRO A 43 57.01 -29.65 -25.92
CA PRO A 43 55.69 -29.63 -26.61
C PRO A 43 55.76 -29.45 -28.16
N LEU A 44 54.61 -29.24 -28.86
CA LEU A 44 54.38 -28.23 -29.96
C LEU A 44 53.06 -28.42 -30.76
N GLN A 45 52.12 -27.48 -30.59
CA GLN A 45 51.40 -26.58 -31.56
C GLN A 45 50.79 -27.02 -32.95
N PRO A 46 49.89 -26.19 -33.57
CA PRO A 46 48.63 -26.61 -34.22
C PRO A 46 48.53 -26.36 -35.74
N HIS A 47 47.46 -26.87 -36.39
CA HIS A 47 47.04 -26.48 -37.75
C HIS A 47 45.50 -26.45 -37.95
N THR A 48 44.99 -25.38 -38.57
CA THR A 48 43.71 -25.22 -39.31
C THR A 48 43.97 -25.33 -40.84
N PRO A 49 43.01 -25.27 -41.81
CA PRO A 49 41.52 -25.36 -41.84
C PRO A 49 40.89 -26.33 -42.91
N SER A 50 39.55 -26.58 -42.80
CA SER A 50 38.43 -26.87 -43.76
C SER A 50 38.64 -27.43 -45.20
N PRO A 51 37.72 -28.25 -45.82
CA PRO A 51 36.36 -27.81 -46.22
C PRO A 51 35.19 -28.85 -46.29
N HIS A 52 33.97 -28.28 -46.36
CA HIS A 52 32.66 -28.73 -46.91
C HIS A 52 32.35 -30.23 -47.11
N TYR A 53 31.20 -30.69 -46.58
CA TYR A 53 30.13 -31.34 -47.37
C TYR A 53 28.78 -31.32 -46.61
N SER A 54 27.74 -30.98 -47.36
CA SER A 54 26.31 -30.94 -47.03
C SER A 54 25.69 -32.34 -46.96
N HIS A 55 24.79 -32.62 -46.02
CA HIS A 55 23.63 -33.50 -46.26
C HIS A 55 22.46 -33.19 -45.31
N THR A 56 21.31 -32.97 -45.94
CA THR A 56 19.96 -32.86 -45.38
C THR A 56 19.45 -34.23 -44.93
N HIS A 57 18.90 -34.32 -43.73
CA HIS A 57 18.01 -35.44 -43.35
C HIS A 57 16.75 -34.93 -42.66
N THR A 58 15.68 -35.00 -43.45
CA THR A 58 14.27 -34.96 -43.10
C THR A 58 13.93 -36.16 -42.19
N PHE A 59 13.22 -35.94 -41.08
CA PHE A 59 12.56 -37.01 -40.34
C PHE A 59 11.06 -36.71 -40.16
N PRO A 60 10.18 -37.71 -40.29
CA PRO A 60 8.75 -37.51 -40.50
C PRO A 60 7.95 -37.34 -39.20
N ILE A 61 6.91 -36.52 -39.31
CA ILE A 61 5.80 -36.39 -38.37
C ILE A 61 4.92 -37.65 -38.46
N THR A 62 4.57 -38.26 -37.32
CA THR A 62 3.44 -39.19 -37.23
C THR A 62 2.49 -38.74 -36.12
N PHE A 63 1.27 -38.39 -36.54
CA PHE A 63 0.12 -38.18 -35.68
C PHE A 63 -0.59 -39.51 -35.45
N THR A 64 -0.99 -39.80 -34.21
CA THR A 64 -2.02 -40.80 -33.92
C THR A 64 -3.07 -40.21 -32.99
N HIS A 65 -4.32 -40.23 -33.46
CA HIS A 65 -5.54 -39.89 -32.75
C HIS A 65 -6.09 -41.13 -32.05
N THR A 66 -6.48 -41.02 -30.77
CA THR A 66 -7.47 -41.90 -30.15
C THR A 66 -8.16 -41.20 -28.97
N LEU A 67 -9.50 -41.17 -29.00
CA LEU A 67 -10.46 -40.88 -27.91
C LEU A 67 -11.64 -41.88 -28.10
N PRO A 68 -12.58 -42.03 -27.15
CA PRO A 68 -12.42 -42.61 -25.81
C PRO A 68 -13.45 -43.76 -25.56
N ILE A 69 -13.25 -44.60 -24.54
CA ILE A 69 -14.30 -45.50 -24.02
C ILE A 69 -14.41 -45.38 -22.49
N THR A 70 -15.66 -45.27 -22.06
CA THR A 70 -16.25 -45.24 -20.72
C THR A 70 -15.91 -46.46 -19.84
N ALA A 71 -15.70 -46.24 -18.53
CA ALA A 71 -16.18 -47.11 -17.45
C ALA A 71 -15.99 -46.44 -16.07
N THR A 72 -16.80 -46.91 -15.13
CA THR A 72 -17.28 -46.31 -13.89
C THR A 72 -16.45 -46.64 -12.63
N HIS A 73 -16.49 -45.72 -11.66
CA HIS A 73 -16.56 -45.89 -10.19
C HIS A 73 -15.56 -46.85 -9.51
N LEU A 74 -14.69 -46.31 -8.63
CA LEU A 74 -14.37 -46.80 -7.28
C LEU A 74 -13.28 -45.92 -6.62
N SER A 75 -13.59 -45.43 -5.41
CA SER A 75 -12.74 -44.59 -4.55
C SER A 75 -11.65 -45.41 -3.83
N PRO A 76 -10.45 -44.86 -3.56
CA PRO A 76 -9.48 -45.52 -2.70
C PRO A 76 -9.64 -45.11 -1.22
N LEU A 77 -9.58 -46.13 -0.36
CA LEU A 77 -9.58 -46.12 1.11
C LEU A 77 -8.34 -45.41 1.68
N GLN A 78 -8.53 -44.58 2.72
CA GLN A 78 -7.46 -44.04 3.58
C GLN A 78 -7.15 -45.00 4.75
N PRO A 79 -5.90 -45.07 5.23
CA PRO A 79 -5.53 -45.85 6.41
C PRO A 79 -5.87 -45.14 7.73
N HIS A 80 -6.33 -45.93 8.70
CA HIS A 80 -6.73 -45.53 10.06
C HIS A 80 -5.52 -45.26 10.98
N THR A 81 -5.63 -44.21 11.81
CA THR A 81 -4.84 -44.01 13.04
C THR A 81 -5.74 -43.51 14.18
N PRO A 82 -5.45 -43.83 15.46
CA PRO A 82 -6.45 -43.81 16.55
C PRO A 82 -6.57 -42.48 17.29
N LEU A 83 -7.79 -42.15 17.73
CA LEU A 83 -8.10 -41.02 18.63
C LEU A 83 -7.62 -41.25 20.07
N PRO A 84 -7.18 -40.20 20.80
CA PRO A 84 -7.01 -40.25 22.25
C PRO A 84 -8.32 -39.92 23.01
N LEU A 85 -8.53 -40.65 24.11
CA LEU A 85 -9.65 -40.60 25.05
C LEU A 85 -9.76 -39.23 25.77
N GLN A 86 -10.96 -38.64 25.76
CA GLN A 86 -11.31 -37.47 26.58
C GLN A 86 -12.05 -37.91 27.85
N HIS A 87 -11.55 -37.47 29.01
CA HIS A 87 -12.20 -37.59 30.31
C HIS A 87 -13.23 -36.46 30.52
N THR A 88 -14.43 -36.83 30.94
CA THR A 88 -15.53 -35.97 31.40
C THR A 88 -15.55 -35.80 32.93
N PRO A 89 -15.86 -34.61 33.47
CA PRO A 89 -16.45 -34.44 34.80
C PRO A 89 -17.89 -33.87 34.76
N PRO A 90 -18.66 -33.93 35.87
CA PRO A 90 -20.12 -34.12 35.84
C PRO A 90 -20.98 -32.84 35.90
N LEU A 91 -22.25 -33.04 35.54
CA LEU A 91 -23.38 -32.11 35.48
C LEU A 91 -23.88 -31.61 36.86
N SER A 92 -24.41 -30.39 36.87
CA SER A 92 -25.26 -29.79 37.92
C SER A 92 -26.24 -28.78 37.27
N PRO A 93 -27.38 -28.45 37.91
CA PRO A 93 -28.69 -28.59 37.27
C PRO A 93 -29.28 -27.33 36.59
N LEU A 94 -30.23 -27.62 35.69
CA LEU A 94 -31.07 -26.71 34.88
C LEU A 94 -31.94 -25.76 35.73
N GLN A 95 -32.03 -24.49 35.29
CA GLN A 95 -33.15 -23.58 35.56
C GLN A 95 -33.89 -23.25 34.26
N PRO A 96 -35.23 -23.05 34.29
CA PRO A 96 -36.07 -23.03 33.11
C PRO A 96 -36.08 -21.67 32.37
N HIS A 97 -36.00 -21.74 31.04
CA HIS A 97 -36.14 -20.62 30.12
C HIS A 97 -37.61 -20.23 29.90
N THR A 98 -37.88 -18.92 29.93
CA THR A 98 -39.12 -18.27 29.49
C THR A 98 -39.19 -18.21 27.96
N PRO A 99 -40.37 -18.38 27.32
CA PRO A 99 -40.49 -18.35 25.86
C PRO A 99 -40.63 -16.93 25.29
N LEU A 100 -39.96 -16.68 24.16
CA LEU A 100 -40.15 -15.54 23.25
C LEU A 100 -41.49 -15.60 22.52
N PRO A 101 -42.18 -14.48 22.23
CA PRO A 101 -43.41 -14.48 21.46
C PRO A 101 -43.17 -14.48 19.95
N ILE A 102 -44.02 -15.23 19.25
CA ILE A 102 -44.18 -15.33 17.80
C ILE A 102 -44.82 -14.05 17.26
N LEU A 103 -44.24 -13.44 16.23
CA LEU A 103 -44.88 -12.39 15.42
C LEU A 103 -45.80 -13.00 14.36
N GLN A 104 -47.04 -12.54 14.30
CA GLN A 104 -47.91 -12.64 13.12
C GLN A 104 -48.49 -11.25 12.78
N PRO A 105 -48.86 -11.02 11.51
CA PRO A 105 -49.02 -9.68 10.94
C PRO A 105 -50.41 -9.10 11.21
N HIS A 106 -50.47 -7.81 11.56
CA HIS A 106 -51.74 -7.09 11.66
C HIS A 106 -51.92 -6.11 10.50
N THR A 107 -53.05 -6.34 9.83
CA THR A 107 -53.70 -5.62 8.75
C THR A 107 -54.12 -4.19 9.12
N LEU A 108 -53.98 -3.29 8.14
CA LEU A 108 -54.49 -1.92 8.09
C LEU A 108 -56.03 -1.86 8.07
N SER A 109 -56.60 -0.82 8.67
CA SER A 109 -58.02 -0.42 8.61
C SER A 109 -58.19 1.03 9.13
N PRO A 110 -59.24 1.79 8.76
CA PRO A 110 -59.11 2.87 7.78
C PRO A 110 -59.54 4.27 8.26
N LEU A 111 -59.23 5.26 7.42
CA LEU A 111 -59.73 6.64 7.41
C LEU A 111 -61.26 6.74 7.50
N GLN A 112 -61.76 7.76 8.22
CA GLN A 112 -63.15 8.22 8.15
C GLN A 112 -63.24 9.72 7.76
N PRO A 113 -64.38 10.17 7.19
CA PRO A 113 -64.41 11.12 6.08
C PRO A 113 -65.00 12.50 6.40
N HIS A 114 -64.77 13.42 5.46
CA HIS A 114 -65.24 14.80 5.39
C HIS A 114 -66.77 14.94 5.23
N THR A 115 -67.31 16.08 5.68
CA THR A 115 -68.66 16.61 5.35
C THR A 115 -68.58 18.13 5.05
N PRO A 116 -69.57 18.72 4.31
CA PRO A 116 -69.32 19.75 3.29
C PRO A 116 -69.73 21.22 3.63
N LEU A 117 -69.31 22.13 2.72
CA LEU A 117 -69.49 23.61 2.61
C LEU A 117 -70.92 24.19 2.82
N PRO A 118 -71.04 25.52 3.01
CA PRO A 118 -71.55 26.33 1.90
C PRO A 118 -70.82 27.68 1.65
N ILE A 119 -71.11 28.19 0.45
CA ILE A 119 -70.60 29.37 -0.25
C ILE A 119 -71.45 30.60 0.10
N THR A 120 -70.86 31.78 0.30
CA THR A 120 -71.43 33.09 -0.13
C THR A 120 -70.34 34.16 -0.23
N ALA A 121 -70.33 34.85 -1.36
CA ALA A 121 -69.45 35.97 -1.72
C ALA A 121 -69.98 37.31 -1.17
N THR A 122 -69.12 38.35 -1.11
CA THR A 122 -69.36 39.67 -1.74
C THR A 122 -68.15 40.61 -1.57
N HIS A 123 -67.76 41.25 -2.68
CA HIS A 123 -66.83 42.38 -2.75
C HIS A 123 -67.46 43.66 -2.18
N THR A 124 -66.69 44.45 -1.41
CA THR A 124 -66.68 45.92 -1.53
C THR A 124 -65.45 46.51 -0.83
N LEU A 125 -64.67 47.31 -1.58
CA LEU A 125 -63.60 48.17 -1.08
C LEU A 125 -64.18 49.43 -0.40
N PRO A 126 -63.46 50.02 0.56
CA PRO A 126 -63.40 51.48 0.62
C PRO A 126 -61.98 52.03 0.58
N ILE A 127 -61.93 53.27 0.10
CA ILE A 127 -60.80 54.12 -0.28
C ILE A 127 -60.06 54.69 0.93
N LEU A 128 -58.78 55.04 0.69
CA LEU A 128 -57.74 55.62 1.55
C LEU A 128 -58.18 56.75 2.50
N GLN A 129 -57.51 56.83 3.67
CA GLN A 129 -56.93 58.06 4.23
C GLN A 129 -55.74 57.72 5.17
N PRO A 130 -54.82 58.68 5.44
CA PRO A 130 -53.37 58.43 5.40
C PRO A 130 -52.71 58.05 6.73
N HIS A 131 -51.62 57.32 6.60
CA HIS A 131 -50.77 56.80 7.68
C HIS A 131 -49.98 57.93 8.37
N THR A 132 -50.11 58.03 9.69
CA THR A 132 -49.16 58.71 10.58
C THR A 132 -47.92 57.83 10.80
N PRO A 133 -46.71 58.40 10.87
CA PRO A 133 -45.47 57.64 10.87
C PRO A 133 -45.17 56.92 12.20
N SER A 134 -44.58 55.73 12.04
CA SER A 134 -44.24 54.72 13.05
C SER A 134 -43.34 55.21 14.19
N PRO A 135 -43.49 54.68 15.42
CA PRO A 135 -42.41 54.73 16.40
C PRO A 135 -41.31 53.72 16.04
N ILE A 136 -40.07 54.18 16.08
CA ILE A 136 -38.84 53.41 15.86
C ILE A 136 -38.73 52.33 16.96
N LEU A 137 -38.95 51.07 16.60
CA LEU A 137 -38.53 49.94 17.43
C LEU A 137 -37.02 49.76 17.26
N GLN A 138 -36.26 49.85 18.36
CA GLN A 138 -34.86 49.48 18.38
C GLN A 138 -34.69 48.03 17.92
N PRO A 139 -33.67 47.70 17.11
CA PRO A 139 -33.41 46.32 16.76
C PRO A 139 -33.01 45.58 18.03
N HIS A 140 -33.85 44.63 18.45
CA HIS A 140 -33.42 43.58 19.36
C HIS A 140 -32.18 42.93 18.75
N THR A 141 -31.02 43.15 19.36
CA THR A 141 -29.80 42.45 19.03
C THR A 141 -30.08 40.97 19.28
N LEU A 142 -30.30 40.21 18.20
CA LEU A 142 -30.12 38.76 18.25
C LEU A 142 -28.72 38.51 18.84
N PRO A 143 -28.56 37.57 19.78
CA PRO A 143 -27.23 37.16 20.21
C PRO A 143 -26.47 36.76 18.95
N THR A 144 -25.39 37.50 18.64
CA THR A 144 -24.48 37.10 17.58
C THR A 144 -24.00 35.70 17.92
N PRO A 145 -24.15 34.71 17.00
CA PRO A 145 -23.61 33.39 17.26
C PRO A 145 -22.12 33.58 17.47
N HIS A 146 -21.64 33.23 18.66
CA HIS A 146 -20.22 33.18 18.95
C HIS A 146 -19.59 32.23 17.91
N TYR A 147 -19.04 32.81 16.84
CA TYR A 147 -18.25 32.07 15.87
C TYR A 147 -17.07 31.50 16.65
N ASN A 148 -17.07 30.19 16.84
CA ASN A 148 -16.03 29.50 17.59
C ASN A 148 -14.72 29.58 16.79
N SER A 149 -13.90 30.61 17.10
CA SER A 149 -12.65 30.93 16.42
C SER A 149 -11.64 29.79 16.40
N ARG A 150 -11.81 28.78 17.27
CA ARG A 150 -10.95 27.59 17.35
C ARG A 150 -10.86 26.84 16.01
N TRP A 151 -11.96 26.79 15.24
CA TRP A 151 -12.03 25.97 14.03
C TRP A 151 -11.83 26.75 12.73
N THR A 152 -11.87 28.08 12.78
CA THR A 152 -11.81 28.95 11.60
C THR A 152 -10.61 28.63 10.71
N GLN A 153 -9.42 28.45 11.30
CA GLN A 153 -8.22 28.13 10.51
C GLN A 153 -8.33 26.84 9.70
N TYR A 154 -9.06 25.83 10.20
CA TYR A 154 -9.22 24.55 9.52
C TYR A 154 -10.30 24.64 8.44
N LEU A 155 -11.41 25.32 8.75
CA LEU A 155 -12.49 25.58 7.80
C LEU A 155 -11.99 26.41 6.61
N ASP A 156 -11.16 27.43 6.84
CA ASP A 156 -10.55 28.25 5.79
C ASP A 156 -9.56 27.44 4.93
N ARG A 157 -8.86 26.48 5.52
CA ARG A 157 -7.96 25.57 4.78
C ARG A 157 -8.76 24.61 3.91
N ILE A 158 -9.84 24.03 4.44
CA ILE A 158 -10.75 23.15 3.69
C ILE A 158 -11.38 23.95 2.54
N GLN A 159 -11.91 25.13 2.80
CA GLN A 159 -12.55 25.95 1.78
C GLN A 159 -11.57 26.33 0.67
N ARG A 160 -10.35 26.77 1.01
CA ARG A 160 -9.31 27.03 0.01
C ARG A 160 -8.96 25.79 -0.79
N ALA A 161 -8.78 24.64 -0.14
CA ALA A 161 -8.48 23.39 -0.83
C ALA A 161 -9.60 23.00 -1.82
N LEU A 162 -10.87 23.14 -1.42
CA LEU A 162 -12.02 22.89 -2.28
C LEU A 162 -12.09 23.86 -3.46
N THR A 163 -11.76 25.15 -3.26
CA THR A 163 -11.71 26.14 -4.36
C THR A 163 -10.68 25.78 -5.42
N TYR A 164 -9.52 25.23 -5.02
CA TYR A 164 -8.45 24.87 -5.95
C TYR A 164 -8.50 23.40 -6.41
N HIS A 165 -9.37 22.58 -5.83
CA HIS A 165 -9.51 21.19 -6.21
C HIS A 165 -10.29 21.09 -7.52
N SER A 166 -9.62 20.65 -8.58
CA SER A 166 -10.29 20.16 -9.78
C SER A 166 -10.49 18.65 -9.63
N PRO A 167 -11.73 18.14 -9.66
CA PRO A 167 -11.97 16.72 -9.78
C PRO A 167 -11.24 16.18 -11.01
N CYS A 168 -10.77 14.96 -10.87
CA CYS A 168 -10.16 14.24 -11.95
C CYS A 168 -11.26 13.62 -12.83
N ASP A 169 -11.22 13.85 -14.13
CA ASP A 169 -12.10 13.16 -15.07
C ASP A 169 -11.59 11.72 -15.28
N SER A 170 -12.34 10.76 -14.72
CA SER A 170 -12.01 9.35 -14.78
C SER A 170 -12.28 8.71 -16.14
N HIS A 171 -13.01 9.37 -17.04
CA HIS A 171 -13.40 8.77 -18.32
C HIS A 171 -12.24 8.58 -19.30
N ASN A 172 -11.16 9.35 -19.15
CA ASN A 172 -10.01 9.31 -20.08
C ASN A 172 -8.75 8.68 -19.47
N GLU A 173 -8.82 8.06 -18.28
CA GLU A 173 -7.66 7.44 -17.60
C GLU A 173 -6.48 8.41 -17.32
N THR A 174 -6.67 9.72 -17.49
CA THR A 174 -5.59 10.73 -17.43
C THR A 174 -5.23 11.17 -16.01
N CYS A 175 -5.90 10.64 -14.99
CA CYS A 175 -5.78 11.11 -13.61
C CYS A 175 -4.34 11.18 -13.10
N TYR A 176 -3.57 10.16 -13.47
CA TYR A 176 -2.19 9.98 -13.03
C TYR A 176 -1.17 10.34 -14.12
N TYR A 177 -1.63 10.85 -15.27
CA TYR A 177 -0.75 11.17 -16.41
C TYR A 177 0.31 12.21 -16.06
N ARG A 178 -0.03 13.18 -15.20
CA ARG A 178 0.94 14.18 -14.71
C ARG A 178 2.10 13.54 -13.95
N VAL A 179 1.86 12.47 -13.19
CA VAL A 179 2.92 11.74 -12.46
C VAL A 179 3.86 11.09 -13.47
N LEU A 180 3.30 10.39 -14.46
CA LEU A 180 4.08 9.78 -15.54
C LEU A 180 4.95 10.81 -16.28
N GLN A 181 4.39 11.96 -16.65
CA GLN A 181 5.12 13.02 -17.33
C GLN A 181 6.28 13.56 -16.48
N GLN A 182 6.05 13.78 -15.18
CA GLN A 182 7.08 14.28 -14.27
C GLN A 182 8.21 13.26 -14.08
N ASP A 183 7.87 11.99 -14.01
CA ASP A 183 8.84 10.91 -13.79
C ASP A 183 9.67 10.60 -15.03
N LEU A 184 9.10 10.76 -16.24
CA LEU A 184 9.81 10.55 -17.49
C LEU A 184 10.60 11.77 -17.98
N ALA A 185 10.30 12.98 -17.48
CA ALA A 185 10.95 14.22 -17.92
C ALA A 185 12.49 14.20 -17.87
N PRO A 186 13.16 13.63 -16.84
CA PRO A 186 14.62 13.54 -16.79
C PRO A 186 15.26 12.73 -17.93
N PHE A 187 14.48 11.87 -18.60
CA PHE A 187 14.95 10.95 -19.64
C PHE A 187 14.57 11.42 -21.06
N SER A 188 14.08 12.66 -21.20
CA SER A 188 13.61 13.24 -22.46
C SER A 188 14.68 13.32 -23.56
N SER A 189 15.96 13.35 -23.19
CA SER A 189 17.08 13.28 -24.14
C SER A 189 17.34 11.89 -24.72
N GLY A 190 16.59 10.88 -24.29
CA GLY A 190 16.77 9.48 -24.68
C GLY A 190 17.62 8.69 -23.67
N ILE A 191 17.48 7.37 -23.74
CA ILE A 191 18.20 6.39 -22.91
C ILE A 191 19.10 5.59 -23.86
N SER A 192 20.42 5.73 -23.73
CA SER A 192 21.37 5.03 -24.62
C SER A 192 21.61 3.59 -24.17
N ARG A 193 22.10 2.76 -25.09
CA ARG A 193 22.52 1.37 -24.80
C ARG A 193 23.63 1.31 -23.74
N ASP A 194 24.59 2.23 -23.81
CA ASP A 194 25.68 2.29 -22.83
C ASP A 194 25.18 2.63 -21.44
N LEU A 195 24.20 3.55 -21.36
CA LEU A 195 23.53 3.88 -20.09
C LEU A 195 22.82 2.65 -19.53
N MET A 196 22.06 1.92 -20.36
CA MET A 196 21.39 0.70 -19.92
C MET A 196 22.39 -0.38 -19.46
N THR A 197 23.46 -0.58 -20.21
CA THR A 197 24.53 -1.52 -19.83
C THR A 197 25.14 -1.17 -18.47
N ASN A 198 25.38 0.12 -18.21
CA ASN A 198 25.83 0.59 -16.90
C ASN A 198 24.82 0.28 -15.79
N ILE A 199 23.53 0.51 -16.04
CA ILE A 199 22.47 0.23 -15.06
C ILE A 199 22.43 -1.26 -14.69
N LEU A 200 22.49 -2.14 -15.68
CA LEU A 200 22.47 -3.59 -15.47
C LEU A 200 23.64 -4.08 -14.61
N SER A 201 24.83 -3.47 -14.77
CA SER A 201 26.00 -3.79 -13.94
C SER A 201 25.84 -3.44 -12.46
N ARG A 202 24.94 -2.50 -12.13
CA ARG A 202 24.71 -2.00 -10.77
C ARG A 202 23.67 -2.80 -9.99
N LYS A 203 22.92 -3.70 -10.64
CA LYS A 203 21.92 -4.59 -10.00
C LYS A 203 20.93 -3.85 -9.09
N LEU A 204 20.42 -2.71 -9.56
CA LEU A 204 19.49 -1.84 -8.82
C LEU A 204 18.04 -2.32 -8.88
N GLY A 205 17.73 -3.30 -9.71
CA GLY A 205 16.41 -3.89 -9.87
C GLY A 205 16.49 -5.12 -10.76
N THR A 206 15.33 -5.69 -11.07
CA THR A 206 15.21 -6.85 -11.96
C THR A 206 15.09 -6.40 -13.41
N HIS A 207 15.94 -6.92 -14.28
CA HIS A 207 15.93 -6.62 -15.72
C HIS A 207 14.85 -7.40 -16.46
N TYR A 208 14.04 -6.68 -17.23
CA TYR A 208 13.03 -7.20 -18.14
C TYR A 208 13.29 -6.72 -19.56
N GLN A 209 12.93 -7.54 -20.54
CA GLN A 209 12.92 -7.18 -21.95
C GLN A 209 11.59 -7.60 -22.57
N ILE A 210 11.03 -6.75 -23.42
CA ILE A 210 9.89 -7.04 -24.27
C ILE A 210 10.41 -7.04 -25.69
N ILE A 211 10.33 -8.18 -26.37
CA ILE A 211 10.80 -8.34 -27.75
C ILE A 211 9.75 -9.13 -28.51
N SER A 212 9.22 -8.56 -29.58
CA SER A 212 8.17 -9.16 -30.41
C SER A 212 6.99 -9.66 -29.57
N HIS A 213 6.49 -8.78 -28.68
CA HIS A 213 5.37 -9.05 -27.77
C HIS A 213 5.59 -10.24 -26.83
N ARG A 214 6.84 -10.57 -26.49
CA ARG A 214 7.19 -11.60 -25.50
C ARG A 214 7.97 -10.97 -24.37
N LEU A 215 7.62 -11.32 -23.13
CA LEU A 215 8.31 -10.89 -21.93
C LEU A 215 9.47 -11.85 -21.62
N TYR A 216 10.65 -11.28 -21.42
CA TYR A 216 11.85 -11.94 -20.93
C TYR A 216 12.29 -11.24 -19.65
N ARG A 217 12.94 -11.99 -18.76
CA ARG A 217 13.47 -11.48 -17.50
C ARG A 217 14.79 -12.17 -17.20
N GLU A 218 15.67 -11.48 -16.50
CA GLU A 218 16.79 -12.18 -15.86
C GLU A 218 16.30 -13.26 -14.87
N GLU A 219 17.11 -14.29 -14.67
CA GLU A 219 16.74 -15.43 -13.83
C GLU A 219 16.47 -14.98 -12.38
N GLU A 220 17.36 -14.15 -11.83
CA GLU A 220 17.33 -13.72 -10.44
C GLU A 220 16.20 -12.71 -10.17
N CYS A 221 15.32 -13.04 -9.24
CA CYS A 221 14.42 -12.09 -8.60
C CYS A 221 14.41 -12.33 -7.09
N MET A 222 14.90 -11.34 -6.32
CA MET A 222 15.00 -11.42 -4.85
C MET A 222 13.64 -11.62 -4.16
N PHE A 223 12.56 -11.13 -4.76
CA PHE A 223 11.20 -11.27 -4.23
C PHE A 223 10.26 -11.86 -5.31
N PRO A 224 10.26 -13.20 -5.49
CA PRO A 224 9.57 -13.84 -6.61
C PRO A 224 8.08 -13.50 -6.74
N ALA A 225 7.35 -13.45 -5.63
CA ALA A 225 5.93 -13.06 -5.63
C ALA A 225 5.72 -11.60 -6.08
N ARG A 226 6.66 -10.70 -5.77
CA ARG A 226 6.60 -9.30 -6.23
C ARG A 226 6.84 -9.22 -7.74
N CYS A 227 7.83 -9.96 -8.26
CA CYS A 227 8.03 -10.07 -9.71
C CYS A 227 6.79 -10.65 -10.41
N SER A 228 6.18 -11.70 -9.85
CA SER A 228 4.94 -12.30 -10.38
C SER A 228 3.80 -11.29 -10.45
N GLY A 229 3.63 -10.46 -9.41
CA GLY A 229 2.64 -9.38 -9.40
C GLY A 229 2.90 -8.28 -10.44
N VAL A 230 4.16 -7.97 -10.74
CA VAL A 230 4.51 -7.05 -11.85
C VAL A 230 4.22 -7.70 -13.20
N GLU A 231 4.66 -8.95 -13.38
CA GLU A 231 4.51 -9.73 -14.61
C GLU A 231 3.03 -9.91 -14.97
N HIS A 232 2.13 -10.09 -13.99
CA HIS A 232 0.69 -10.14 -14.21
C HIS A 232 0.17 -8.97 -15.06
N PHE A 233 0.61 -7.75 -14.78
CA PHE A 233 0.19 -6.56 -15.53
C PHE A 233 0.92 -6.44 -16.86
N LEU A 234 2.24 -6.68 -16.89
CA LEU A 234 3.01 -6.62 -18.13
C LEU A 234 2.50 -7.61 -19.19
N LEU A 235 2.21 -8.85 -18.77
CA LEU A 235 1.68 -9.90 -19.65
C LEU A 235 0.34 -9.52 -20.29
N GLN A 236 -0.53 -8.82 -19.57
CA GLN A 236 -1.81 -8.33 -20.11
C GLN A 236 -1.62 -7.21 -21.14
N LEU A 237 -0.57 -6.40 -20.97
CA LEU A 237 -0.27 -5.28 -21.87
C LEU A 237 0.57 -5.70 -23.09
N LEU A 238 1.20 -6.87 -23.07
CA LEU A 238 2.11 -7.34 -24.13
C LEU A 238 1.60 -7.15 -25.56
N PRO A 239 0.32 -7.42 -25.91
CA PRO A 239 -0.18 -7.22 -27.28
C PRO A 239 -0.08 -5.78 -27.79
N HIS A 240 0.05 -4.81 -26.88
CA HIS A 240 0.05 -3.38 -27.18
C HIS A 240 1.39 -2.70 -26.89
N LEU A 241 2.34 -3.39 -26.24
CA LEU A 241 3.64 -2.82 -25.90
C LEU A 241 4.64 -2.99 -27.07
N PRO A 242 5.40 -1.93 -27.42
CA PRO A 242 6.51 -2.06 -28.35
C PRO A 242 7.71 -2.77 -27.70
N ASP A 243 8.71 -3.08 -28.52
CA ASP A 243 9.98 -3.61 -28.02
C ASP A 243 10.67 -2.59 -27.10
N MET A 244 11.06 -3.03 -25.91
CA MET A 244 11.71 -2.21 -24.89
C MET A 244 12.47 -3.06 -23.87
N GLU A 245 13.30 -2.43 -23.05
CA GLU A 245 13.87 -3.04 -21.86
C GLU A 245 13.75 -2.12 -20.65
N LEU A 246 13.56 -2.73 -19.47
CA LEU A 246 13.18 -2.05 -18.24
C LEU A 246 13.98 -2.64 -17.07
N VAL A 247 14.30 -1.82 -16.08
CA VAL A 247 14.82 -2.28 -14.79
C VAL A 247 13.83 -1.92 -13.71
N ILE A 248 13.20 -2.94 -13.12
CA ILE A 248 12.13 -2.80 -12.15
C ILE A 248 12.65 -3.21 -10.77
N ASN A 249 12.81 -2.23 -9.89
CA ASN A 249 13.12 -2.45 -8.49
C ASN A 249 11.86 -2.93 -7.75
N VAL A 250 11.96 -4.16 -7.22
CA VAL A 250 10.92 -4.79 -6.38
C VAL A 250 11.23 -4.71 -4.88
N ARG A 251 12.23 -3.93 -4.46
CA ARG A 251 12.54 -3.65 -3.05
C ARG A 251 11.66 -2.53 -2.52
N ASP A 252 11.67 -2.36 -1.21
CA ASP A 252 10.84 -1.34 -0.52
C ASP A 252 11.33 0.10 -0.75
N TYR A 253 12.62 0.30 -1.02
CA TYR A 253 13.25 1.63 -1.07
C TYR A 253 13.68 2.02 -2.50
N PRO A 254 13.51 3.28 -2.91
CA PRO A 254 13.96 3.79 -4.22
C PRO A 254 15.50 3.76 -4.37
N GLN A 255 15.99 3.83 -5.60
CA GLN A 255 17.39 3.54 -5.95
C GLN A 255 18.14 4.73 -6.55
N VAL A 256 17.43 5.74 -7.07
CA VAL A 256 18.02 6.82 -7.87
C VAL A 256 17.85 8.16 -7.15
N PRO A 257 18.72 8.50 -6.19
CA PRO A 257 18.64 9.78 -5.52
C PRO A 257 18.89 10.93 -6.50
N ARG A 258 18.31 12.10 -6.21
CA ARG A 258 18.29 13.26 -7.11
C ARG A 258 19.65 13.87 -7.42
N TRP A 259 20.64 13.64 -6.54
CA TRP A 259 22.02 14.10 -6.75
C TRP A 259 22.79 13.22 -7.76
N MET A 260 22.28 12.04 -8.11
CA MET A 260 22.92 11.14 -9.07
C MET A 260 22.86 11.72 -10.49
N THR A 261 24.02 11.83 -11.14
CA THR A 261 24.17 12.38 -12.50
C THR A 261 25.04 11.43 -13.35
N PRO A 262 24.60 11.04 -14.57
CA PRO A 262 23.29 11.31 -15.15
C PRO A 262 22.17 10.57 -14.40
N ALA A 263 20.93 11.03 -14.57
CA ALA A 263 19.77 10.28 -14.09
C ALA A 263 19.68 8.93 -14.83
N ILE A 264 19.26 7.88 -14.13
CA ILE A 264 19.08 6.54 -14.70
C ILE A 264 17.63 6.04 -14.51
N PRO A 265 17.01 5.43 -15.53
CA PRO A 265 15.62 4.97 -15.47
C PRO A 265 15.49 3.66 -14.69
N ILE A 266 15.23 3.77 -13.38
CA ILE A 266 14.83 2.63 -12.53
C ILE A 266 13.37 2.81 -12.15
N PHE A 267 12.56 1.76 -12.30
CA PHE A 267 11.17 1.76 -11.85
C PHE A 267 11.09 1.32 -10.39
N SER A 268 10.47 2.10 -9.51
CA SER A 268 10.25 1.79 -8.09
C SER A 268 8.81 2.12 -7.69
N PHE A 269 8.18 1.33 -6.82
CA PHE A 269 6.75 1.54 -6.49
C PHE A 269 6.50 2.76 -5.57
N SER A 270 7.54 3.29 -4.91
CA SER A 270 7.44 4.40 -3.96
C SER A 270 8.70 5.25 -3.99
N LYS A 271 8.55 6.57 -3.80
CA LYS A 271 9.65 7.53 -3.71
C LYS A 271 9.23 8.84 -3.03
N THR A 272 10.23 9.66 -2.67
CA THR A 272 10.03 11.09 -2.33
C THR A 272 10.47 11.98 -3.51
N SER A 273 10.31 13.30 -3.38
CA SER A 273 10.84 14.28 -4.33
C SER A 273 12.37 14.28 -4.46
N ASP A 274 13.06 13.59 -3.55
CA ASP A 274 14.53 13.48 -3.50
C ASP A 274 15.05 12.32 -4.36
N TYR A 275 14.17 11.64 -5.10
CA TYR A 275 14.48 10.51 -5.96
C TYR A 275 13.92 10.71 -7.38
N GLN A 276 14.59 10.10 -8.34
CA GLN A 276 14.32 10.17 -9.78
C GLN A 276 13.81 8.84 -10.34
N ASP A 277 13.56 7.83 -9.49
CA ASP A 277 12.91 6.59 -9.88
C ASP A 277 11.57 6.86 -10.57
N ILE A 278 11.18 6.01 -11.52
CA ILE A 278 9.89 6.09 -12.21
C ILE A 278 8.86 5.28 -11.41
N LEU A 279 7.76 5.91 -10.99
CA LEU A 279 6.72 5.20 -10.25
C LEU A 279 5.98 4.21 -11.15
N TYR A 280 5.67 3.04 -10.58
CA TYR A 280 4.78 2.05 -11.20
C TYR A 280 3.77 1.52 -10.16
N PRO A 281 2.59 1.03 -10.60
CA PRO A 281 1.63 0.40 -9.70
C PRO A 281 2.24 -0.83 -9.02
N ALA A 282 2.29 -0.81 -7.69
CA ALA A 282 2.94 -1.87 -6.92
C ALA A 282 2.37 -3.26 -7.24
N TRP A 283 3.25 -4.27 -7.18
CA TRP A 283 2.92 -5.69 -7.32
C TRP A 283 1.68 -6.12 -6.50
N THR A 284 1.52 -5.55 -5.30
CA THR A 284 0.46 -5.88 -4.34
C THR A 284 -0.96 -5.58 -4.84
N PHE A 285 -1.13 -4.85 -5.95
CA PHE A 285 -2.44 -4.78 -6.61
C PHE A 285 -2.93 -6.17 -7.06
N TRP A 286 -2.00 -7.07 -7.39
CA TRP A 286 -2.29 -8.47 -7.70
C TRP A 286 -1.80 -9.43 -6.60
N GLU A 287 -0.51 -9.42 -6.26
CA GLU A 287 0.08 -10.33 -5.27
C GLU A 287 1.43 -9.85 -4.72
N GLY A 288 2.02 -10.58 -3.77
CA GLY A 288 3.38 -10.31 -3.27
C GLY A 288 3.50 -9.15 -2.28
N GLY A 289 2.37 -8.63 -1.78
CA GLY A 289 2.35 -7.74 -0.62
C GLY A 289 2.74 -8.46 0.68
N PRO A 290 2.74 -7.75 1.82
CA PRO A 290 3.13 -8.33 3.10
C PRO A 290 2.30 -9.56 3.48
N ALA A 291 2.98 -10.69 3.78
CA ALA A 291 2.35 -11.91 4.29
C ALA A 291 2.18 -11.83 5.80
N VAL A 292 1.10 -11.20 6.22
CA VAL A 292 0.77 -10.96 7.63
C VAL A 292 -0.08 -12.13 8.15
N TRP A 293 0.53 -13.04 8.92
CA TRP A 293 -0.19 -14.18 9.49
C TRP A 293 -1.07 -13.75 10.67
N PRO A 294 -2.30 -14.28 10.81
CA PRO A 294 -2.98 -15.22 9.92
C PRO A 294 -3.83 -14.57 8.83
N ILE A 295 -3.93 -13.24 8.78
CA ILE A 295 -4.94 -12.53 7.99
C ILE A 295 -4.66 -12.49 6.47
N TYR A 296 -3.40 -12.53 6.05
CA TYR A 296 -2.96 -12.57 4.66
C TYR A 296 -1.87 -13.64 4.46
N PRO A 297 -2.22 -14.94 4.54
CA PRO A 297 -1.24 -16.02 4.57
C PRO A 297 -0.43 -16.14 3.27
N THR A 298 -1.00 -15.72 2.14
CA THR A 298 -0.36 -15.72 0.82
C THR A 298 0.15 -14.34 0.38
N GLY A 299 0.24 -13.39 1.33
CA GLY A 299 0.56 -11.99 1.02
C GLY A 299 -0.68 -11.16 0.70
N LEU A 300 -0.65 -9.89 1.11
CA LEU A 300 -1.65 -8.91 0.68
C LEU A 300 -1.64 -8.81 -0.86
N GLY A 301 -2.82 -8.81 -1.47
CA GLY A 301 -2.98 -8.92 -2.91
C GLY A 301 -4.43 -8.70 -3.33
N ARG A 302 -4.73 -8.97 -4.61
CA ARG A 302 -6.07 -9.02 -5.19
C ARG A 302 -6.91 -7.80 -4.81
N TRP A 303 -6.41 -6.63 -5.22
CA TRP A 303 -7.08 -5.36 -4.94
C TRP A 303 -8.49 -5.29 -5.52
N ASP A 304 -8.74 -6.00 -6.62
CA ASP A 304 -10.07 -6.23 -7.19
C ASP A 304 -11.04 -6.81 -6.13
N LEU A 305 -10.66 -7.91 -5.47
CA LEU A 305 -11.49 -8.54 -4.44
C LEU A 305 -11.52 -7.73 -3.14
N MET A 306 -10.39 -7.17 -2.72
CA MET A 306 -10.29 -6.37 -1.49
C MET A 306 -11.23 -5.16 -1.54
N ARG A 307 -11.36 -4.51 -2.70
CA ARG A 307 -12.28 -3.37 -2.88
C ARG A 307 -13.74 -3.77 -2.64
N GLU A 308 -14.16 -4.93 -3.14
CA GLU A 308 -15.52 -5.44 -2.91
C GLU A 308 -15.76 -5.71 -1.43
N GLN A 309 -14.82 -6.38 -0.77
CA GLN A 309 -14.89 -6.68 0.66
C GLN A 309 -14.94 -5.41 1.52
N LEU A 310 -14.10 -4.41 1.21
CA LEU A 310 -14.10 -3.12 1.89
C LEU A 310 -15.40 -2.36 1.66
N SER A 311 -15.98 -2.43 0.44
CA SER A 311 -17.26 -1.81 0.14
C SER A 311 -18.40 -2.42 0.96
N LEU A 312 -18.43 -3.76 1.07
CA LEU A 312 -19.38 -4.47 1.92
C LEU A 312 -19.21 -4.10 3.40
N ALA A 313 -17.98 -4.08 3.91
CA ALA A 313 -17.68 -3.68 5.29
C ALA A 313 -18.08 -2.22 5.58
N ALA A 314 -17.85 -1.31 4.63
CA ALA A 314 -18.25 0.08 4.76
C ALA A 314 -19.79 0.23 4.81
N ASN A 315 -20.55 -0.57 4.07
CA ASN A 315 -22.01 -0.57 4.11
C ASN A 315 -22.57 -1.09 5.44
N LEU A 316 -21.88 -2.04 6.08
CA LEU A 316 -22.23 -2.51 7.44
C LEU A 316 -21.97 -1.44 8.50
N TRP A 317 -21.00 -0.57 8.26
CA TRP A 317 -20.58 0.50 9.17
C TRP A 317 -20.82 1.91 8.59
N PRO A 318 -22.08 2.34 8.42
CA PRO A 318 -22.39 3.70 7.98
C PRO A 318 -21.83 4.73 8.97
N TRP A 319 -21.56 5.95 8.48
CA TRP A 319 -20.80 6.97 9.20
C TRP A 319 -21.26 7.21 10.64
N ASP A 320 -22.57 7.31 10.88
CA ASP A 320 -23.13 7.61 12.21
C ASP A 320 -23.00 6.46 13.20
N LYS A 321 -22.80 5.23 12.73
CA LYS A 321 -22.59 4.04 13.57
C LYS A 321 -21.11 3.77 13.90
N LYS A 322 -20.18 4.41 13.19
CA LYS A 322 -18.74 4.20 13.40
C LYS A 322 -18.28 4.71 14.76
N ILE A 323 -17.33 4.01 15.36
CA ILE A 323 -16.70 4.36 16.64
C ILE A 323 -15.91 5.67 16.46
N PRO A 324 -16.19 6.74 17.23
CA PRO A 324 -15.56 8.05 17.09
C PRO A 324 -14.16 8.10 17.75
N LYS A 325 -13.30 7.14 17.43
CA LYS A 325 -11.95 6.99 17.98
C LYS A 325 -10.91 6.92 16.85
N GLY A 326 -9.71 7.44 17.10
CA GLY A 326 -8.55 7.17 16.25
C GLY A 326 -8.22 5.68 16.25
N TYR A 327 -7.91 5.08 15.09
CA TYR A 327 -7.57 3.65 15.01
C TYR A 327 -6.35 3.38 14.14
N PHE A 328 -5.48 2.49 14.62
CA PHE A 328 -4.32 1.98 13.88
C PHE A 328 -3.92 0.57 14.36
N ARG A 329 -3.63 -0.32 13.42
CA ARG A 329 -2.91 -1.58 13.66
C ARG A 329 -1.84 -1.77 12.60
N GLY A 330 -0.61 -1.93 13.03
CA GLY A 330 0.51 -2.15 12.13
C GLY A 330 1.82 -2.31 12.89
N SER A 331 2.88 -2.77 12.22
CA SER A 331 4.18 -2.93 12.86
C SER A 331 5.02 -1.63 12.86
N ARG A 332 6.11 -1.61 13.62
CA ARG A 332 7.03 -0.47 13.74
C ARG A 332 8.03 -0.41 12.58
N THR A 333 7.56 -0.16 11.36
CA THR A 333 8.42 0.03 10.18
C THR A 333 9.03 1.42 10.08
N SER A 334 8.51 2.40 10.81
CA SER A 334 9.06 3.74 10.94
C SER A 334 8.82 4.29 12.36
N PRO A 335 9.81 4.94 12.99
CA PRO A 335 9.62 5.60 14.28
C PRO A 335 8.64 6.78 14.22
N GLU A 336 8.30 7.30 13.03
CA GLU A 336 7.27 8.35 12.87
C GLU A 336 5.89 7.91 13.39
N ARG A 337 5.66 6.60 13.57
CA ARG A 337 4.44 6.04 14.13
C ARG A 337 4.40 6.08 15.66
N ASP A 338 5.55 6.20 16.34
CA ASP A 338 5.65 6.10 17.80
C ASP A 338 4.75 7.10 18.55
N PRO A 339 4.65 8.39 18.17
CA PRO A 339 3.82 9.34 18.89
C PRO A 339 2.34 8.94 18.96
N LEU A 340 1.81 8.28 17.92
CA LEU A 340 0.41 7.82 17.90
C LEU A 340 0.19 6.64 18.87
N ILE A 341 1.15 5.71 18.93
CA ILE A 341 1.12 4.58 19.86
C ILE A 341 1.23 5.07 21.30
N LEU A 342 2.11 6.03 21.56
CA LEU A 342 2.26 6.64 22.88
C LEU A 342 0.98 7.40 23.29
N LEU A 343 0.37 8.16 22.38
CA LEU A 343 -0.91 8.83 22.62
C LEU A 343 -2.02 7.83 22.96
N SER A 344 -2.10 6.70 22.25
CA SER A 344 -3.09 5.66 22.55
C SER A 344 -2.92 5.06 23.94
N ARG A 345 -1.66 4.92 24.41
CA ARG A 345 -1.38 4.43 25.77
C ARG A 345 -1.75 5.46 26.85
N GLU A 346 -1.60 6.74 26.55
CA GLU A 346 -1.93 7.84 27.47
C GLU A 346 -3.43 8.13 27.51
N SER A 347 -4.12 8.05 26.36
CA SER A 347 -5.53 8.38 26.19
C SER A 347 -6.25 7.34 25.32
N PRO A 348 -6.48 6.12 25.85
CA PRO A 348 -7.06 4.99 25.10
C PRO A 348 -8.51 5.22 24.67
N GLU A 349 -9.23 6.15 25.31
CA GLU A 349 -10.56 6.60 24.89
C GLU A 349 -10.53 7.47 23.63
N LEU A 350 -9.40 8.13 23.33
CA LEU A 350 -9.22 9.01 22.18
C LEU A 350 -8.67 8.27 20.95
N VAL A 351 -7.69 7.39 21.16
CA VAL A 351 -7.02 6.62 20.10
C VAL A 351 -6.79 5.19 20.56
N ASP A 352 -7.08 4.24 19.69
CA ASP A 352 -6.73 2.83 19.80
C ASP A 352 -5.70 2.48 18.72
N ALA A 353 -4.42 2.56 19.08
CA ALA A 353 -3.30 2.35 18.19
C ALA A 353 -2.24 1.47 18.85
N GLU A 354 -1.96 0.32 18.26
CA GLU A 354 -1.02 -0.65 18.82
C GLU A 354 -0.09 -1.24 17.76
N TYR A 355 1.14 -1.56 18.19
CA TYR A 355 2.11 -2.22 17.33
C TYR A 355 1.86 -3.72 17.23
N THR A 356 1.75 -4.23 16.00
CA THR A 356 1.73 -5.67 15.70
C THR A 356 3.14 -6.18 15.35
N LYS A 357 3.28 -7.49 15.15
CA LYS A 357 4.53 -8.10 14.68
C LYS A 357 4.69 -7.95 13.17
N ASN A 358 5.95 -7.89 12.74
CA ASN A 358 6.34 -8.19 11.36
C ASN A 358 7.40 -9.29 11.36
N GLN A 359 7.80 -9.74 10.18
CA GLN A 359 8.78 -10.81 10.01
C GLN A 359 10.19 -10.45 10.53
N ALA A 360 10.48 -9.16 10.72
CA ALA A 360 11.77 -8.67 11.23
C ALA A 360 11.76 -8.44 12.76
N TRP A 361 10.66 -8.74 13.46
CA TRP A 361 10.54 -8.57 14.91
C TRP A 361 11.56 -9.43 15.65
N ARG A 362 12.25 -8.84 16.63
CA ARG A 362 13.28 -9.51 17.44
C ARG A 362 13.00 -9.42 18.93
N SER A 363 12.37 -8.34 19.39
CA SER A 363 12.12 -8.10 20.81
C SER A 363 10.99 -7.12 21.04
N GLU A 364 10.55 -6.95 22.29
CA GLU A 364 9.55 -5.93 22.64
C GLU A 364 10.01 -4.49 22.36
N LYS A 365 11.30 -4.25 22.13
CA LYS A 365 11.77 -2.94 21.63
C LYS A 365 11.10 -2.58 20.30
N ASP A 366 10.83 -3.56 19.44
CA ASP A 366 10.18 -3.37 18.14
C ASP A 366 8.68 -3.06 18.27
N THR A 367 8.12 -3.22 19.48
CA THR A 367 6.73 -2.88 19.85
C THR A 367 6.71 -1.86 21.00
N LEU A 368 7.81 -1.10 21.15
CA LEU A 368 7.95 -0.01 22.09
C LEU A 368 7.73 -0.43 23.56
N GLY A 369 8.31 -1.57 23.96
CA GLY A 369 8.31 -2.10 25.33
C GLY A 369 6.99 -2.74 25.78
N ARG A 370 6.16 -3.20 24.84
CA ARG A 370 4.91 -3.92 25.14
C ARG A 370 4.82 -5.19 24.30
N PRO A 371 4.04 -6.20 24.74
CA PRO A 371 3.68 -7.33 23.88
C PRO A 371 3.02 -6.84 22.58
N PRO A 372 3.26 -7.51 21.45
CA PRO A 372 2.61 -7.16 20.18
C PRO A 372 1.10 -7.36 20.27
N ALA A 373 0.36 -6.42 19.67
CA ALA A 373 -1.05 -6.60 19.42
C ALA A 373 -1.30 -7.67 18.36
N LYS A 374 -2.51 -8.23 18.37
CA LYS A 374 -2.98 -9.12 17.31
C LYS A 374 -3.17 -8.34 16.02
N GLU A 375 -2.92 -9.00 14.91
CA GLU A 375 -3.22 -8.52 13.57
C GLU A 375 -4.73 -8.40 13.38
N VAL A 376 -5.16 -7.34 12.72
CA VAL A 376 -6.59 -7.07 12.45
C VAL A 376 -6.78 -6.92 10.93
N PRO A 377 -7.72 -7.65 10.31
CA PRO A 377 -8.05 -7.49 8.89
C PRO A 377 -8.41 -6.04 8.54
N LEU A 378 -8.11 -5.62 7.30
CA LEU A 378 -8.41 -4.24 6.86
C LEU A 378 -9.92 -3.94 6.85
N VAL A 379 -10.75 -4.95 6.56
CA VAL A 379 -12.22 -4.83 6.59
C VAL A 379 -12.75 -4.44 7.97
N ASP A 380 -12.11 -4.92 9.05
CA ASP A 380 -12.54 -4.64 10.42
C ASP A 380 -12.17 -3.22 10.86
N HIS A 381 -11.26 -2.54 10.16
CA HIS A 381 -10.98 -1.12 10.41
C HIS A 381 -12.17 -0.22 10.04
N CYS A 382 -13.12 -0.72 9.24
CA CYS A 382 -14.27 0.05 8.79
C CYS A 382 -15.23 0.44 9.93
N GLU A 383 -15.15 -0.18 11.11
CA GLU A 383 -15.97 0.22 12.25
C GLU A 383 -15.53 1.56 12.88
N PHE A 384 -14.32 2.05 12.60
CA PHE A 384 -13.79 3.29 13.18
C PHE A 384 -13.95 4.49 12.26
N LYS A 385 -14.23 5.69 12.82
CA LYS A 385 -14.36 6.94 12.04
C LYS A 385 -13.01 7.48 11.55
N TYR A 386 -11.96 7.35 12.36
CA TYR A 386 -10.70 8.04 12.13
C TYR A 386 -9.56 7.02 12.02
N VAL A 387 -9.38 6.45 10.83
CA VAL A 387 -8.34 5.44 10.58
C VAL A 387 -7.05 6.14 10.14
N LYS A 388 -5.93 5.82 10.81
CA LYS A 388 -4.59 6.14 10.31
C LYS A 388 -4.12 4.93 9.50
N ILE A 389 -3.73 5.15 8.24
CA ILE A 389 -3.20 4.14 7.33
C ILE A 389 -1.67 4.24 7.30
#